data_AF-S7UZA8-F1
#
_entry.id   AF-S7UZA8-F1
#
_cell.length_a   1.000
_cell.length_b   1.000
_cell.length_c   1.000
_cell.angle_alpha   90.00
_cell.angle_beta   90.00
_cell.angle_gamma   90.00
#
_symmetry.space_group_name_H-M   'P 1'
#
loop_
_entity.id
_entity.type
_entity.pdbx_description
1 polymer ?
#
loop_
_entity_poly.entity_id
_entity_poly.type
_entity_poly.pdbx_seq_one_letter_code
_entity_poly.pdbx_strand_id
1 'polypeptide(L)'
;MSPTDFDRFHAAVTTLAVEHDREMSVQQMEIWWAELRRYPIAAVEAALRHLLRTQRFFPKLAEILAAVEGNQKDRALAAWETVYALVKAGKSAEAASMPFDDDGIQTAVRRIGGWSRLRMMKEDEVPFRQKDFVTAYEGGGGGERVRRIGGGEGGRKGVKCLSD
;
A
#
# COMPACT_ATOMS: atom_id res chain seq x y z
N MET A 1 -1.14 7.93 2.43
CA MET A 1 -1.27 8.30 3.84
C MET A 1 -2.63 8.94 4.02
N SER A 2 -3.31 8.60 5.12
CA SER A 2 -4.53 9.25 5.57
C SER A 2 -4.20 10.33 6.60
N PRO A 3 -5.13 11.24 6.94
CA PRO A 3 -4.88 12.28 7.96
C PRO A 3 -4.37 11.74 9.30
N THR A 4 -4.76 10.53 9.69
CA THR A 4 -4.32 9.90 10.94
C THR A 4 -2.85 9.46 10.93
N ASP A 5 -2.21 9.40 9.76
CA ASP A 5 -0.80 9.05 9.63
C ASP A 5 0.13 10.27 9.89
N PHE A 6 -0.43 11.47 10.09
CA PHE A 6 0.33 12.71 10.21
C PHE A 6 1.36 12.66 11.35
N ASP A 7 0.98 12.16 12.53
CA ASP A 7 1.88 12.12 13.68
C ASP A 7 3.10 11.22 13.44
N ARG A 8 2.88 10.07 12.77
CA ARG A 8 3.96 9.16 12.38
C ARG A 8 4.89 9.78 11.35
N PHE A 9 4.30 10.42 10.34
CA PHE A 9 5.04 11.14 9.32
C PHE A 9 5.88 12.26 9.94
N HIS A 10 5.27 13.10 10.78
CA HIS A 10 5.92 14.19 11.48
C HIS A 10 7.09 13.67 12.31
N ALA A 11 6.89 12.63 13.13
CA ALA A 11 7.94 12.04 13.95
C ALA A 11 9.13 11.51 13.11
N ALA A 12 8.86 10.85 11.98
CA ALA A 12 9.90 10.35 11.08
C ALA A 12 10.72 11.48 10.45
N VAL A 13 10.04 12.55 10.01
CA VAL A 13 10.67 13.73 9.43
C VAL A 13 11.47 14.51 10.48
N THR A 14 10.92 14.69 11.69
CA THR A 14 11.63 15.33 12.81
C THR A 14 12.89 14.55 13.19
N THR A 15 12.84 13.22 13.21
CA THR A 15 14.02 12.39 13.49
C THR A 15 15.14 12.67 12.49
N LEU A 16 14.79 12.75 11.20
CA LEU A 16 15.73 13.09 10.14
C LEU A 16 16.26 14.53 10.29
N ALA A 17 15.42 15.49 10.68
CA ALA A 17 15.85 16.87 10.88
C ALA A 17 16.83 17.01 12.04
N VAL A 18 16.56 16.33 13.16
CA VAL A 18 17.43 16.31 14.35
C VAL A 18 18.79 15.71 14.04
N GLU A 19 18.84 14.57 13.33
CA GLU A 19 20.11 13.93 12.95
C GLU A 19 21.01 14.83 12.08
N HIS A 20 20.39 15.73 11.31
CA HIS A 20 21.11 16.64 10.43
C HIS A 20 21.29 18.06 11.02
N ASP A 21 20.98 18.28 12.30
CA ASP A 21 21.01 19.60 12.97
C ASP A 21 20.21 20.67 12.19
N ARG A 22 19.02 20.29 11.72
CA ARG A 22 18.13 21.17 10.95
C ARG A 22 16.81 21.42 11.68
N GLU A 23 16.33 22.64 11.56
CA GLU A 23 14.97 23.00 11.87
C GLU A 23 14.12 22.99 10.60
N MET A 24 12.91 22.45 10.72
CA MET A 24 11.91 22.52 9.66
C MET A 24 10.88 23.59 9.98
N SER A 25 10.59 24.44 9.00
CA SER A 25 9.46 25.34 9.11
C SER A 25 8.14 24.58 8.97
N VAL A 26 7.08 25.13 9.54
CA VAL A 26 5.71 24.61 9.37
C VAL A 26 5.37 24.50 7.89
N GLN A 27 5.73 25.50 7.09
CA GLN A 27 5.51 25.52 5.65
C GLN A 27 6.23 24.37 4.92
N GLN A 28 7.47 24.05 5.29
CA GLN A 28 8.18 22.91 4.71
C GLN A 28 7.49 21.58 5.04
N MET A 29 7.06 21.40 6.29
CA MET A 29 6.33 20.21 6.73
C MET A 29 5.02 20.03 5.96
N GLU A 30 4.25 21.11 5.77
CA GLU A 30 3.00 21.09 5.00
C GLU A 30 3.22 20.69 3.54
N ILE A 31 4.25 21.25 2.88
CA ILE A 31 4.59 20.91 1.50
C ILE A 31 4.96 19.43 1.40
N TRP A 32 5.81 18.94 2.31
CA TRP A 32 6.23 17.54 2.28
C TRP A 32 5.07 16.59 2.53
N TRP A 33 4.19 16.91 3.47
CA TRP A 33 2.96 16.14 3.72
C TRP A 33 2.06 16.11 2.48
N ALA A 34 1.82 17.26 1.85
CA ALA A 34 0.96 17.37 0.68
C ALA A 34 1.45 16.51 -0.50
N GLU A 35 2.77 16.46 -0.72
CA GLU A 35 3.37 15.68 -1.81
C GLU A 35 3.48 14.19 -1.48
N LEU A 36 3.83 13.84 -0.25
CA LEU A 36 4.07 12.45 0.15
C LEU A 36 2.79 11.71 0.52
N ARG A 37 1.67 12.40 0.80
CA ARG A 37 0.41 11.75 1.21
C ARG A 37 -0.14 10.74 0.21
N ARG A 38 0.29 10.79 -1.05
CA ARG A 38 -0.10 9.80 -2.07
C ARG A 38 0.51 8.40 -1.85
N TYR A 39 1.57 8.29 -1.06
CA TYR A 39 2.26 7.02 -0.78
C TYR A 39 1.80 6.39 0.54
N PRO A 40 1.98 5.08 0.77
CA PRO A 40 1.77 4.46 2.08
C PRO A 40 2.73 5.01 3.13
N ILE A 41 2.29 5.22 4.38
CA ILE A 41 3.14 5.71 5.48
C ILE A 41 4.38 4.83 5.67
N ALA A 42 4.22 3.50 5.60
CA ALA A 42 5.33 2.56 5.74
C ALA A 42 6.41 2.73 4.65
N ALA A 43 6.02 3.10 3.42
CA ALA A 43 6.97 3.37 2.33
C ALA A 43 7.77 4.64 2.60
N VAL A 44 7.10 5.68 3.10
CA VAL A 44 7.70 6.97 3.45
C VAL A 44 8.65 6.83 4.64
N GLU A 45 8.24 6.13 5.70
CA GLU A 45 9.11 5.83 6.85
C GLU A 45 10.36 5.03 6.44
N ALA A 46 10.20 4.03 5.56
CA ALA A 46 11.32 3.25 5.04
C ALA A 46 12.29 4.11 4.22
N ALA A 47 11.77 5.00 3.37
CA ALA A 47 12.58 5.93 2.58
C ALA A 47 13.33 6.94 3.46
N LEU A 48 12.66 7.55 4.44
CA LEU A 48 13.29 8.47 5.39
C LEU A 48 14.38 7.76 6.20
N ARG A 49 14.13 6.53 6.68
CA ARG A 49 15.14 5.72 7.39
C ARG A 49 16.31 5.34 6.49
N HIS A 50 16.06 5.07 5.21
CA HIS A 50 17.13 4.83 4.25
C HIS A 50 18.00 6.08 4.08
N LEU A 51 17.39 7.24 3.82
CA LEU A 51 18.10 8.50 3.62
C LEU A 51 18.87 8.94 4.88
N LEU A 52 18.32 8.72 6.07
CA LEU A 52 19.02 8.95 7.34
C LEU A 52 20.38 8.23 7.41
N ARG A 53 20.49 7.04 6.81
CA ARG A 53 21.70 6.21 6.85
C ARG A 53 22.64 6.44 5.68
N THR A 54 22.14 6.98 4.57
CA THR A 54 22.90 7.08 3.31
C THR A 54 23.25 8.50 2.93
N GLN A 55 22.48 9.50 3.37
CA GLN A 55 22.69 10.89 3.05
C GLN A 55 23.57 11.58 4.09
N ARG A 56 24.52 12.37 3.58
CA ARG A 56 25.39 13.21 4.42
C ARG A 56 24.71 14.53 4.81
N PHE A 57 23.82 15.02 3.95
CA PHE A 57 23.13 16.30 4.12
C PHE A 57 21.64 16.06 4.28
N PHE A 58 20.95 17.01 4.95
CA PHE A 58 19.51 16.94 5.08
C PHE A 58 18.84 16.87 3.70
N PRO A 59 18.12 15.79 3.39
CA PRO A 59 17.66 15.54 2.04
C PRO A 59 16.56 16.52 1.66
N LYS A 60 16.54 16.88 0.37
CA LYS A 60 15.45 17.62 -0.24
C LYS A 60 14.26 16.70 -0.46
N LEU A 61 13.08 17.29 -0.61
CA LEU A 61 11.85 16.56 -0.96
C LEU A 61 12.02 15.66 -2.20
N ALA A 62 12.76 16.12 -3.21
CA ALA A 62 13.03 15.34 -4.42
C ALA A 62 13.79 14.03 -4.14
N GLU A 63 14.72 14.04 -3.17
CA GLU A 63 15.49 12.84 -2.78
C GLU A 63 14.60 11.86 -2.01
N ILE A 64 13.67 12.38 -1.20
CA ILE A 64 12.67 11.57 -0.50
C ILE A 64 11.72 10.91 -1.50
N LEU A 65 11.21 11.67 -2.46
CA LEU A 65 10.35 11.14 -3.53
C LEU A 65 11.06 10.04 -4.31
N ALA A 66 12.31 10.26 -4.73
CA ALA A 66 13.09 9.25 -5.43
C ALA A 66 13.30 7.98 -4.59
N ALA A 67 13.59 8.12 -3.29
CA ALA A 67 13.76 6.98 -2.39
C ALA A 67 12.44 6.21 -2.17
N VAL A 68 11.30 6.90 -2.05
CA VAL A 68 9.98 6.25 -1.92
C VAL A 68 9.61 5.50 -3.20
N GLU A 69 9.80 6.13 -4.37
CA GLU A 69 9.47 5.54 -5.66
C GLU A 69 10.35 4.33 -6.00
N GLY A 70 11.67 4.43 -5.77
CA GLY A 70 12.59 3.30 -5.91
C GLY A 70 12.20 2.12 -5.02
N ASN A 71 11.94 2.38 -3.74
CA ASN A 71 11.48 1.35 -2.81
C ASN A 71 10.13 0.74 -3.24
N GLN A 72 9.21 1.53 -3.77
CA GLN A 72 7.91 1.02 -4.20
C GLN A 72 8.04 0.06 -5.39
N LYS A 73 8.86 0.41 -6.37
CA LYS A 73 9.12 -0.42 -7.54
C LYS A 73 9.79 -1.73 -7.16
N ASP A 74 10.80 -1.69 -6.30
CA ASP A 74 11.51 -2.88 -5.84
C ASP A 74 10.58 -3.81 -5.04
N ARG A 75 9.71 -3.25 -4.19
CA ARG A 75 8.67 -4.01 -3.50
C ARG A 75 7.67 -4.64 -4.46
N ALA A 76 7.26 -3.92 -5.50
CA ALA A 76 6.35 -4.45 -6.52
C ALA A 76 6.97 -5.65 -7.27
N LEU A 77 8.26 -5.57 -7.58
CA LEU A 77 9.00 -6.66 -8.20
C LEU A 77 9.14 -7.87 -7.26
N ALA A 78 9.53 -7.65 -6.00
CA ALA A 78 9.62 -8.73 -5.01
C ALA A 78 8.26 -9.41 -4.74
N ALA A 79 7.19 -8.61 -4.69
CA ALA A 79 5.82 -9.10 -4.60
C ALA A 79 5.44 -9.94 -5.83
N TRP A 80 5.82 -9.50 -7.04
CA TRP A 80 5.61 -10.27 -8.26
C TRP A 80 6.34 -11.61 -8.22
N GLU A 81 7.61 -11.66 -7.82
CA GLU A 81 8.37 -12.91 -7.72
C GLU A 81 7.67 -13.91 -6.79
N THR A 82 7.13 -13.42 -5.66
CA THR A 82 6.34 -14.23 -4.73
C THR A 82 5.07 -14.78 -5.39
N VAL A 83 4.32 -13.93 -6.09
CA VAL A 83 3.11 -14.32 -6.83
C VAL A 83 3.44 -15.34 -7.92
N TYR A 84 4.48 -15.09 -8.70
CA TYR A 84 4.89 -15.95 -9.81
C TYR A 84 5.33 -17.32 -9.32
N ALA A 85 6.12 -17.38 -8.24
CA ALA A 85 6.52 -18.63 -7.61
C ALA A 85 5.32 -19.47 -7.16
N LEU A 86 4.30 -18.85 -6.55
CA LEU A 86 3.07 -19.53 -6.15
C LEU A 86 2.27 -20.07 -7.35
N VAL A 87 2.20 -19.29 -8.44
CA VAL A 87 1.54 -19.73 -9.68
C VAL A 87 2.27 -20.93 -10.29
N LYS A 88 3.61 -20.87 -10.39
CA LYS A 88 4.43 -21.98 -10.92
C LYS A 88 4.36 -23.23 -10.05
N ALA A 89 4.20 -23.07 -8.74
CA ALA A 89 3.97 -24.18 -7.81
C ALA A 89 2.53 -24.74 -7.86
N GLY A 90 1.63 -24.19 -8.68
CA GLY A 90 0.24 -24.63 -8.77
C GLY A 90 -0.64 -24.22 -7.56
N LYS A 91 -0.16 -23.30 -6.72
CA LYS A 91 -0.80 -22.90 -5.46
C LYS A 91 -1.78 -21.73 -5.59
N SER A 92 -2.19 -21.37 -6.80
CA SER A 92 -3.05 -20.20 -7.05
C SER A 92 -4.39 -20.23 -6.29
N ALA A 93 -4.94 -21.43 -6.02
CA ALA A 93 -6.20 -21.57 -5.27
C ALA A 93 -6.02 -21.26 -3.78
N GLU A 94 -4.94 -21.77 -3.16
CA GLU A 94 -4.56 -21.47 -1.77
C GLU A 94 -4.18 -19.99 -1.63
N ALA A 95 -3.42 -19.48 -2.59
CA ALA A 95 -2.98 -18.09 -2.63
C ALA A 95 -4.14 -17.09 -2.70
N ALA A 96 -5.30 -17.49 -3.22
CA ALA A 96 -6.49 -16.63 -3.31
C ALA A 96 -7.12 -16.31 -1.94
N SER A 97 -6.93 -17.15 -0.93
CA SER A 97 -7.50 -16.97 0.41
C SER A 97 -6.47 -16.80 1.52
N MET A 98 -5.18 -17.02 1.24
CA MET A 98 -4.14 -16.87 2.24
C MET A 98 -3.88 -15.39 2.61
N PRO A 99 -3.58 -15.11 3.90
CA PRO A 99 -3.04 -13.83 4.28
C PRO A 99 -1.61 -13.70 3.75
N PHE A 100 -1.28 -12.53 3.22
CA PHE A 100 0.09 -12.12 2.92
C PHE A 100 0.48 -11.05 3.94
N ASP A 101 1.77 -10.94 4.26
CA ASP A 101 2.28 -9.84 5.08
C ASP A 101 2.10 -8.48 4.38
N ASP A 102 1.97 -8.52 3.05
CA ASP A 102 1.72 -7.37 2.18
C ASP A 102 0.34 -7.46 1.51
N ASP A 103 -0.63 -6.73 2.06
CA ASP A 103 -1.99 -6.60 1.51
C ASP A 103 -2.04 -6.06 0.07
N GLY A 104 -0.96 -5.40 -0.38
CA GLY A 104 -0.78 -4.92 -1.75
C GLY A 104 -0.80 -6.05 -2.77
N ILE A 105 -0.29 -7.23 -2.42
CA ILE A 105 -0.25 -8.41 -3.29
C ILE A 105 -1.66 -8.80 -3.73
N GLN A 106 -2.55 -9.06 -2.76
CA GLN A 106 -3.91 -9.50 -3.05
C GLN A 106 -4.69 -8.44 -3.83
N THR A 107 -4.44 -7.16 -3.53
CA THR A 107 -5.09 -6.04 -4.22
C THR A 107 -4.64 -5.94 -5.67
N ALA A 108 -3.33 -6.04 -5.93
CA ALA A 108 -2.77 -6.03 -7.26
C ALA A 108 -3.23 -7.23 -8.10
N VAL A 109 -3.20 -8.46 -7.53
CA VAL A 109 -3.69 -9.66 -8.20
C VAL A 109 -5.16 -9.51 -8.61
N ARG A 110 -6.03 -9.00 -7.72
CA ARG A 110 -7.44 -8.75 -8.05
C ARG A 110 -7.59 -7.77 -9.21
N ARG A 111 -6.81 -6.68 -9.24
CA ARG A 111 -6.88 -5.66 -10.29
C ARG A 111 -6.52 -6.18 -11.68
N ILE A 112 -5.62 -7.16 -11.76
CA ILE A 112 -5.19 -7.73 -13.05
C ILE A 112 -6.04 -8.95 -13.49
N GLY A 113 -7.11 -9.28 -12.77
CA GLY A 113 -8.05 -10.35 -13.12
C GLY A 113 -7.99 -11.59 -12.23
N GLY A 114 -7.24 -11.54 -11.12
CA GLY A 114 -7.23 -12.57 -10.09
C GLY A 114 -6.29 -13.75 -10.35
N TRP A 115 -6.19 -14.61 -9.34
CA TRP A 115 -5.32 -15.80 -9.34
C TRP A 115 -5.69 -16.81 -10.42
N SER A 116 -6.96 -16.95 -10.78
CA SER A 116 -7.41 -17.85 -11.85
C SER A 116 -6.85 -17.44 -13.21
N ARG A 117 -6.77 -16.14 -13.48
CA ARG A 117 -6.19 -15.62 -14.73
C ARG A 117 -4.69 -15.85 -14.78
N LEU A 118 -4.00 -15.59 -13.67
CA LEU A 118 -2.56 -15.87 -13.56
C LEU A 118 -2.24 -17.36 -13.70
N ARG A 119 -3.07 -18.24 -13.14
CA ARG A 119 -2.91 -19.70 -13.29
C ARG A 119 -2.95 -20.14 -14.76
N MET A 120 -3.75 -19.47 -15.59
CA MET A 120 -3.94 -19.83 -17.00
C MET A 120 -2.94 -19.15 -17.95
N MET A 121 -2.06 -18.30 -17.45
CA MET A 121 -1.14 -17.54 -18.29
C MET A 121 -0.09 -18.46 -18.92
N LYS A 122 0.28 -18.17 -20.16
CA LYS A 122 1.37 -18.83 -20.86
C LYS A 122 2.71 -18.14 -20.55
N GLU A 123 3.81 -18.84 -20.79
CA GLU A 123 5.17 -18.34 -20.48
C GLU A 123 5.52 -17.07 -21.26
N ASP A 124 5.04 -16.95 -22.51
CA ASP A 124 5.20 -15.75 -23.34
C ASP A 124 4.39 -14.54 -22.84
N GLU A 125 3.34 -14.77 -22.04
CA GLU A 125 2.55 -13.71 -21.42
C GLU A 125 3.18 -13.17 -20.11
N VAL A 126 4.14 -13.90 -19.51
CA VAL A 126 4.70 -13.58 -18.19
C VAL A 126 5.23 -12.14 -18.09
N PRO A 127 6.02 -11.61 -19.04
CA PRO A 127 6.53 -10.24 -18.95
C PRO A 127 5.42 -9.17 -18.97
N PHE A 128 4.34 -9.44 -19.71
CA PHE A 128 3.19 -8.54 -19.78
C PHE A 128 2.40 -8.58 -18.46
N ARG A 129 2.19 -9.77 -17.90
CA ARG A 129 1.51 -9.95 -16.60
C ARG A 129 2.29 -9.33 -15.45
N GLN A 130 3.62 -9.44 -15.48
CA GLN A 130 4.50 -8.77 -14.52
C GLN A 130 4.32 -7.25 -14.59
N LYS A 131 4.34 -6.67 -15.78
CA LYS A 131 4.15 -5.22 -15.96
C LYS A 131 2.78 -4.75 -15.46
N ASP A 132 1.72 -5.48 -15.79
CA ASP A 132 0.36 -5.18 -15.32
C ASP A 132 0.28 -5.26 -13.79
N PHE A 133 0.90 -6.28 -13.20
CA PHE A 133 0.95 -6.46 -11.75
C PHE A 133 1.70 -5.32 -11.05
N VAL A 134 2.91 -5.00 -11.50
CA VAL A 134 3.73 -3.92 -10.93
C VAL A 134 2.96 -2.60 -10.98
N THR A 135 2.37 -2.28 -12.12
CA THR A 135 1.53 -1.07 -12.29
C THR A 135 0.34 -1.06 -11.32
N ALA A 136 -0.35 -2.19 -11.18
CA ALA A 136 -1.49 -2.33 -10.29
C ALA A 136 -1.12 -2.23 -8.81
N TYR A 137 0.07 -2.74 -8.45
CA TYR A 137 0.64 -2.72 -7.10
C TYR A 137 1.09 -1.30 -6.71
N GLU A 138 1.79 -0.59 -7.61
CA GLU A 138 2.22 0.79 -7.43
C GLU A 138 1.02 1.75 -7.25
N GLY A 139 -0.02 1.60 -8.08
CA GLY A 139 -1.26 2.39 -7.96
C GLY A 139 -2.21 1.91 -6.84
N GLY A 140 -1.87 0.86 -6.11
CA GLY A 140 -2.71 0.22 -5.09
C GLY A 140 -2.43 0.65 -3.65
N GLY A 141 -1.36 1.44 -3.43
CA GLY A 141 -0.87 1.85 -2.10
C GLY A 141 -1.77 2.81 -1.29
N GLY A 142 -2.99 3.10 -1.74
CA GLY A 142 -3.94 3.95 -1.02
C GLY A 142 -5.36 3.73 -1.52
N GLY A 143 -6.26 3.29 -0.64
CA GLY A 143 -7.67 3.12 -0.99
C GLY A 143 -8.38 2.12 -0.10
N GLU A 144 -8.68 2.57 1.12
CA GLU A 144 -9.93 2.30 1.85
C GLU A 144 -10.66 0.98 1.54
N ARG A 145 -10.57 0.04 2.49
CA ARG A 145 -11.57 -1.03 2.61
C ARG A 145 -12.90 -0.37 2.95
N VAL A 146 -13.69 -0.02 1.94
CA VAL A 146 -15.13 0.16 2.13
C VAL A 146 -15.65 -1.19 2.62
N ARG A 147 -15.86 -1.27 3.94
CA ARG A 147 -16.49 -2.41 4.58
C ARG A 147 -17.84 -2.61 3.91
N ARG A 148 -18.05 -3.77 3.28
CA ARG A 148 -19.40 -4.20 2.91
C ARG A 148 -20.24 -4.18 4.18
N ILE A 149 -21.27 -3.35 4.21
CA ILE A 149 -22.32 -3.46 5.22
C ILE A 149 -23.05 -4.78 4.90
N GLY A 150 -22.74 -5.81 5.68
CA GLY A 150 -23.52 -7.04 5.73
C GLY A 150 -24.85 -6.77 6.43
N GLY A 151 -25.91 -7.37 5.89
CA GLY A 151 -27.27 -7.25 6.39
C GLY A 151 -27.44 -7.79 7.82
N GLY A 152 -28.41 -7.20 8.52
CA GLY A 152 -28.97 -7.69 9.77
C GLY A 152 -30.48 -7.79 9.62
N GLU A 153 -30.97 -9.01 9.36
CA GLU A 153 -32.33 -9.43 9.63
C GLU A 153 -32.57 -9.39 11.15
N GLY A 154 -33.67 -8.79 11.59
CA GLY A 154 -34.03 -8.68 13.00
C GLY A 154 -35.49 -8.32 13.17
N GLY A 155 -36.36 -9.33 13.13
CA GLY A 155 -37.80 -9.19 13.21
C GLY A 155 -38.29 -8.55 14.51
N ARG A 156 -39.42 -7.83 14.39
CA ARG A 156 -40.32 -7.55 15.51
C ARG A 156 -41.76 -7.85 15.08
N LYS A 157 -42.27 -8.98 15.56
CA LYS A 157 -43.70 -9.23 15.76
C LYS A 157 -44.22 -8.25 16.81
N GLY A 158 -45.43 -7.73 16.62
CA GLY A 158 -46.20 -7.09 17.69
C GLY A 158 -47.13 -6.00 17.22
N VAL A 159 -48.22 -6.35 16.54
CA VAL A 159 -49.41 -5.47 16.47
C VAL A 159 -50.57 -6.25 17.07
N LYS A 160 -50.93 -5.88 18.30
CA LYS A 160 -52.21 -6.19 18.92
C LYS A 160 -52.65 -4.92 19.64
N CYS A 161 -53.59 -4.20 19.06
CA CYS A 161 -54.48 -3.30 19.79
C CYS A 161 -55.90 -3.58 19.26
N LEU A 162 -56.69 -4.24 20.11
CA LEU A 162 -58.15 -4.22 20.06
C LEU A 162 -58.64 -2.96 20.77
N SER A 163 -59.74 -2.42 20.26
CA SER A 163 -60.86 -1.75 20.95
C SER A 163 -60.56 -0.60 21.93
N ASP A 164 -61.03 0.60 21.60
CA ASP A 164 -62.41 1.05 21.92
C ASP A 164 -62.87 2.14 20.93
#